data_AF-A0A7K0M696-F1
#
_entry.id   AF-A0A7K0M696-F1
#
_cell.length_a   1.000
_cell.length_b   1.000
_cell.length_c   1.000
_cell.angle_alpha   90.00
_cell.angle_beta   90.00
_cell.angle_gamma   90.00
#
_symmetry.space_group_name_H-M   'P 1'
#
loop_
_entity.id
_entity.type
_entity.pdbx_description
1 polymer ?
#
loop_
_entity_poly.entity_id
_entity_poly.type
_entity_poly.pdbx_seq_one_letter_code
_entity_poly.pdbx_strand_id
1 'polypeptide(L)'
;DLGHEYGVNTKRRRRPGWFDAVMLRHAVRLNSMSEIAITKLDIFDTFDTLKVCVAYDVKGVRHDHLPYHQSDLFDAVPIYEEFPGWNTDLTAVRERHELPANAIAYLEFLQEQVGVPIGVVGTGPGRDQYVHFNAQ
;
A
#
# COMPACT_ATOMS: atom_id res chain seq x y z
N ASP A 1 -15.38 1.19 4.97
CA ASP A 1 -16.25 2.37 5.01
C ASP A 1 -15.46 3.65 4.85
N LEU A 2 -14.39 3.83 5.63
CA LEU A 2 -13.43 4.95 5.48
C LEU A 2 -13.01 5.24 4.03
N GLY A 3 -12.57 4.22 3.27
CA GLY A 3 -12.13 4.41 1.89
C GLY A 3 -13.22 4.59 0.82
N HIS A 4 -14.50 4.59 1.21
CA HIS A 4 -15.65 4.62 0.30
C HIS A 4 -15.58 3.58 -0.84
N GLU A 5 -15.14 2.36 -0.51
CA GLU A 5 -14.90 1.28 -1.47
C GLU A 5 -16.20 0.59 -1.94
N TYR A 6 -16.98 1.33 -2.71
CA TYR A 6 -18.25 0.92 -3.30
C TYR A 6 -18.27 1.25 -4.80
N GLY A 7 -18.92 0.40 -5.59
CA GLY A 7 -19.18 0.69 -7.00
C GLY A 7 -20.10 1.90 -7.16
N VAL A 8 -19.72 2.86 -7.99
CA VAL A 8 -20.44 4.15 -8.14
C VAL A 8 -21.92 3.95 -8.50
N ASN A 9 -22.19 3.10 -9.48
CA ASN A 9 -23.55 2.83 -9.98
C ASN A 9 -24.24 1.71 -9.19
N THR A 10 -23.54 0.58 -9.00
CA THR A 10 -24.14 -0.62 -8.42
C THR A 10 -24.27 -0.57 -6.91
N LYS A 11 -23.54 0.35 -6.25
CA LYS A 11 -23.38 0.42 -4.79
C LYS A 11 -22.88 -0.87 -4.14
N ARG A 12 -22.40 -1.84 -4.93
CA ARG A 12 -21.81 -3.08 -4.41
C ARG A 12 -20.50 -2.75 -3.71
N ARG A 13 -20.33 -3.26 -2.50
CA ARG A 13 -19.10 -3.15 -1.72
C ARG A 13 -17.97 -3.87 -2.43
N ARG A 14 -16.81 -3.23 -2.58
CA ARG A 14 -15.58 -3.90 -3.04
C ARG A 14 -14.98 -4.71 -1.89
N ARG A 15 -13.99 -5.55 -2.21
CA ARG A 15 -13.26 -6.37 -1.23
C ARG A 15 -11.91 -5.70 -0.93
N PRO A 16 -11.82 -4.84 0.10
CA PRO A 16 -10.55 -4.29 0.53
C PRO A 16 -9.69 -5.38 1.19
N GLY A 17 -8.38 -5.20 1.13
CA GLY A 17 -7.38 -5.99 1.82
C GLY A 17 -6.18 -5.12 2.17
N TRP A 18 -5.21 -5.70 2.86
CA TRP A 18 -3.94 -5.06 3.14
C TRP A 18 -3.12 -4.84 1.88
N PHE A 19 -2.10 -3.99 1.98
CA PHE A 19 -1.19 -3.74 0.88
C PHE A 19 -0.43 -5.02 0.51
N ASP A 20 -0.37 -5.33 -0.78
CA ASP A 20 0.29 -6.53 -1.30
C ASP A 20 1.54 -6.17 -2.09
N ALA A 21 2.69 -6.25 -1.43
CA ALA A 21 3.97 -5.94 -2.03
C ALA A 21 4.42 -7.01 -3.04
N VAL A 22 3.99 -8.28 -2.88
CA VAL A 22 4.30 -9.36 -3.83
C VAL A 22 3.66 -9.06 -5.18
N MET A 23 2.38 -8.71 -5.17
CA MET A 23 1.64 -8.37 -6.38
C MET A 23 2.14 -7.06 -7.01
N LEU A 24 2.50 -6.06 -6.19
CA LEU A 24 3.06 -4.81 -6.70
C LEU A 24 4.46 -4.98 -7.30
N ARG A 25 5.36 -5.76 -6.71
CA ARG A 25 6.65 -6.13 -7.32
C ARG A 25 6.46 -6.75 -8.70
N HIS A 26 5.46 -7.62 -8.83
CA HIS A 26 5.11 -8.23 -10.11
C HIS A 26 4.66 -7.17 -11.13
N ALA A 27 3.79 -6.25 -10.73
CA ALA A 27 3.33 -5.16 -11.59
C ALA A 27 4.48 -4.22 -12.01
N VAL A 28 5.37 -3.85 -11.10
CA VAL A 28 6.56 -3.02 -11.39
C VAL A 28 7.44 -3.68 -12.45
N ARG A 29 7.77 -4.97 -12.25
CA ARG A 29 8.57 -5.73 -13.20
C ARG A 29 7.91 -5.84 -14.58
N LEU A 30 6.61 -6.10 -14.63
CA LEU A 30 5.89 -6.27 -15.90
C LEU A 30 5.78 -4.97 -16.71
N ASN A 31 5.64 -3.84 -16.04
CA ASN A 31 5.39 -2.55 -16.68
C ASN A 31 6.64 -1.67 -16.77
N SER A 32 7.81 -2.17 -16.31
CA SER A 32 9.05 -1.39 -16.23
C SER A 32 8.85 -0.06 -15.53
N MET A 33 8.09 -0.07 -14.42
CA MET A 33 7.78 1.17 -13.69
C MET A 33 9.07 1.79 -13.14
N SER A 34 9.22 3.11 -13.30
CA SER A 34 10.35 3.87 -12.76
C SER A 34 10.05 4.46 -11.39
N GLU A 35 8.77 4.71 -11.09
CA GLU A 35 8.26 5.24 -9.82
C GLU A 35 6.83 4.77 -9.61
N ILE A 36 6.34 4.84 -8.37
CA ILE A 36 4.92 4.64 -8.02
C ILE A 36 4.35 5.85 -7.29
N ALA A 37 3.03 6.00 -7.38
CA ALA A 37 2.25 6.89 -6.52
C ALA A 37 1.42 6.07 -5.55
N ILE A 38 1.51 6.40 -4.25
CA ILE A 38 0.63 5.83 -3.22
C ILE A 38 -0.58 6.75 -3.09
N THR A 39 -1.77 6.18 -2.99
CA THR A 39 -3.00 6.95 -2.86
C THR A 39 -3.78 6.50 -1.63
N LYS A 40 -4.62 7.40 -1.12
CA LYS A 40 -5.52 7.15 0.00
C LYS A 40 -4.80 6.71 1.28
N LEU A 41 -3.64 7.29 1.58
CA LEU A 41 -2.91 6.98 2.81
C LEU A 41 -3.73 7.34 4.06
N ASP A 42 -4.55 8.39 3.95
CA ASP A 42 -5.48 8.89 4.96
C ASP A 42 -6.49 7.86 5.48
N ILE A 43 -6.74 6.79 4.72
CA ILE A 43 -7.59 5.69 5.18
C ILE A 43 -7.02 5.02 6.44
N PHE A 44 -5.70 5.03 6.61
CA PHE A 44 -5.04 4.37 7.73
C PHE A 44 -4.90 5.27 8.97
N ASP A 45 -5.40 6.51 8.93
CA ASP A 45 -5.24 7.50 10.00
C ASP A 45 -5.78 7.04 11.36
N THR A 46 -6.73 6.12 11.39
CA THR A 46 -7.36 5.62 12.63
C THR A 46 -6.98 4.18 12.98
N PHE A 47 -5.96 3.62 12.31
CA PHE A 47 -5.55 2.24 12.56
C PHE A 47 -4.42 2.22 13.58
N ASP A 48 -4.49 1.31 14.55
CA ASP A 48 -3.38 1.10 15.50
C ASP A 48 -2.24 0.28 14.88
N THR A 49 -2.57 -0.59 13.92
CA THR A 49 -1.63 -1.48 13.26
C THR A 49 -1.99 -1.66 11.80
N LEU A 50 -0.99 -1.50 10.93
CA LEU A 50 -1.08 -1.78 9.51
C LEU A 50 -0.33 -3.07 9.20
N LYS A 51 -0.74 -3.75 8.14
CA LYS A 51 -0.02 -4.93 7.63
C LYS A 51 0.35 -4.76 6.17
N VAL A 52 1.50 -5.30 5.81
CA VAL A 52 1.97 -5.39 4.42
C VAL A 52 2.25 -6.86 4.10
N CYS A 53 1.59 -7.40 3.08
CA CYS A 53 1.90 -8.74 2.60
C CYS A 53 3.24 -8.70 1.85
N VAL A 54 4.25 -9.35 2.41
CA VAL A 54 5.62 -9.35 1.88
C VAL A 54 5.99 -10.62 1.12
N ALA A 55 5.25 -11.70 1.36
CA ALA A 55 5.39 -12.99 0.70
C ALA A 55 4.09 -13.77 0.84
N TYR A 56 3.96 -14.86 0.09
CA TYR A 56 2.92 -15.85 0.31
C TYR A 56 3.52 -17.14 0.86
N ASP A 57 2.79 -17.83 1.71
CA ASP A 57 2.97 -19.25 2.01
C ASP A 57 2.00 -20.04 1.13
N VAL A 58 2.53 -20.90 0.27
CA VAL A 58 1.75 -21.89 -0.47
C VAL A 58 2.18 -23.27 0.00
N LYS A 59 1.33 -23.90 0.82
CA LYS A 59 1.52 -25.28 1.30
C LYS A 59 2.88 -25.50 2.02
N GLY A 60 3.30 -24.51 2.81
CA GLY A 60 4.55 -24.50 3.57
C GLY A 60 5.76 -23.95 2.79
N VAL A 61 5.57 -23.50 1.55
CA VAL A 61 6.63 -22.92 0.72
C VAL A 61 6.46 -21.41 0.65
N ARG A 62 7.51 -20.67 1.02
CA ARG A 62 7.53 -19.21 0.89
C ARG A 62 7.75 -18.79 -0.56
N HIS A 63 6.92 -17.88 -1.04
CA HIS A 63 6.99 -17.24 -2.35
C HIS A 63 7.12 -15.72 -2.21
N ASP A 64 8.26 -15.16 -2.59
CA ASP A 64 8.49 -13.71 -2.61
C ASP A 64 8.01 -13.05 -3.93
N HIS A 65 7.61 -13.86 -4.90
CA HIS A 65 7.00 -13.46 -6.18
C HIS A 65 5.64 -14.11 -6.36
N LEU A 66 4.79 -13.49 -7.19
CA LEU A 66 3.48 -14.03 -7.51
C LEU A 66 3.62 -15.49 -8.02
N PRO A 67 2.92 -16.47 -7.40
CA PRO A 67 2.92 -17.85 -7.85
C PRO A 67 2.48 -17.95 -9.31
N TYR A 68 3.14 -18.82 -10.07
CA TYR A 68 2.88 -18.95 -11.51
C TYR A 68 1.53 -19.60 -11.79
N HIS A 69 1.17 -20.65 -11.05
CA HIS A 69 -0.09 -21.35 -11.25
C HIS A 69 -1.22 -20.72 -10.46
N GLN A 70 -2.40 -20.61 -11.09
CA GLN A 70 -3.62 -20.12 -10.44
C GLN A 70 -3.97 -20.93 -9.19
N SER A 71 -3.78 -22.25 -9.22
CA SER A 71 -4.06 -23.13 -8.07
C SER A 71 -3.18 -22.79 -6.87
N ASP A 72 -1.92 -22.42 -7.10
CA ASP A 72 -1.01 -22.02 -6.02
C ASP A 72 -1.40 -20.66 -5.44
N LEU A 73 -1.80 -19.72 -6.29
CA LEU A 73 -2.32 -18.43 -5.84
C LEU A 73 -3.64 -18.56 -5.08
N PHE A 74 -4.48 -19.53 -5.43
CA PHE A 74 -5.73 -19.81 -4.70
C PHE A 74 -5.47 -20.30 -3.27
N ASP A 75 -4.43 -21.13 -3.09
CA ASP A 75 -4.02 -21.68 -1.79
C ASP A 75 -3.08 -20.73 -1.01
N ALA A 76 -2.75 -19.56 -1.56
CA ALA A 76 -1.78 -18.64 -0.98
C ALA A 76 -2.28 -17.99 0.32
N VAL A 77 -1.49 -18.13 1.38
CA VAL A 77 -1.68 -17.45 2.66
C VAL A 77 -0.69 -16.27 2.75
N PRO A 78 -1.15 -15.04 3.00
CA PRO A 78 -0.24 -13.89 3.09
C PRO A 78 0.64 -13.96 4.34
N ILE A 79 1.93 -13.70 4.15
CA ILE A 79 2.91 -13.46 5.21
C ILE A 79 3.01 -11.94 5.39
N TYR A 80 2.65 -11.46 6.59
CA TYR A 80 2.57 -10.05 6.89
C TYR A 80 3.76 -9.56 7.71
N GLU A 81 4.25 -8.37 7.35
CA GLU A 81 4.95 -7.49 8.28
C GLU A 81 3.97 -6.49 8.88
N GLU A 82 4.14 -6.15 10.15
CA GLU A 82 3.24 -5.26 10.89
C GLU A 82 3.92 -3.93 11.23
N PHE A 83 3.16 -2.85 11.11
CA PHE A 83 3.62 -1.49 11.35
C PHE A 83 2.69 -0.80 12.34
N PRO A 84 3.22 0.00 13.29
CA PRO A 84 2.37 0.84 14.11
C PRO A 84 1.67 1.87 13.21
N GLY A 85 0.39 2.11 13.44
CA GLY A 85 -0.28 3.23 12.81
C GLY A 85 0.08 4.56 13.46
N TRP A 86 -0.54 5.63 13.00
CA TRP A 86 -0.16 7.00 13.38
C TRP A 86 -1.25 7.80 14.09
N ASN A 87 -2.52 7.36 14.07
CA ASN A 87 -3.60 8.01 14.83
C ASN A 87 -3.66 9.55 14.63
N THR A 88 -3.42 10.00 13.40
CA THR A 88 -3.24 11.42 13.01
C THR A 88 -3.91 11.67 11.67
N ASP A 89 -4.69 12.76 11.56
CA ASP A 89 -5.33 13.20 10.31
C ASP A 89 -4.31 13.78 9.33
N LEU A 90 -4.22 13.18 8.13
CA LEU A 90 -3.29 13.61 7.08
C LEU A 90 -3.86 14.64 6.12
N THR A 91 -5.16 14.96 6.19
CA THR A 91 -5.85 15.76 5.16
C THR A 91 -5.32 17.19 5.00
N ALA A 92 -4.62 17.72 6.02
CA ALA A 92 -3.96 19.03 5.99
C ALA A 92 -2.47 18.98 5.62
N VAL A 93 -1.85 17.80 5.57
CA VAL A 93 -0.42 17.62 5.26
C VAL A 93 -0.16 17.92 3.79
N ARG A 94 0.87 18.73 3.51
CA ARG A 94 1.28 19.12 2.14
C ARG A 94 2.76 18.88 1.87
N GLU A 95 3.57 18.73 2.90
CA GLU A 95 5.00 18.46 2.79
C GLU A 95 5.39 17.14 3.45
N ARG A 96 6.40 16.44 2.92
CA ARG A 96 6.85 15.15 3.47
C ARG A 96 7.21 15.23 4.96
N HIS A 97 7.84 16.31 5.39
CA HIS A 97 8.30 16.46 6.77
C HIS A 97 7.16 16.63 7.79
N GLU A 98 5.96 16.94 7.32
CA GLU A 98 4.75 17.04 8.15
C GLU A 98 4.09 15.67 8.34
N LEU A 99 4.48 14.65 7.57
CA LEU A 99 3.97 13.29 7.77
C LEU A 99 4.42 12.74 9.13
N PRO A 100 3.56 11.98 9.83
CA PRO A 100 3.95 11.25 11.02
C PRO A 100 5.12 10.29 10.74
N ALA A 101 6.03 10.15 11.70
CA ALA A 101 7.19 9.27 11.56
C ALA A 101 6.83 7.82 11.18
N ASN A 102 5.74 7.28 11.75
CA ASN A 102 5.25 5.94 11.43
C ASN A 102 4.76 5.83 9.98
N ALA A 103 4.14 6.89 9.44
CA ALA A 103 3.70 6.92 8.05
C ALA A 103 4.90 6.99 7.09
N ILE A 104 5.93 7.78 7.43
CA ILE A 104 7.19 7.83 6.67
C ILE A 104 7.86 6.46 6.67
N ALA A 105 8.03 5.83 7.83
CA ALA A 105 8.64 4.51 7.95
C ALA A 105 7.87 3.44 7.16
N TYR A 106 6.54 3.47 7.19
CA TYR A 106 5.69 2.60 6.38
C TYR A 106 5.94 2.79 4.88
N LEU A 107 5.97 4.05 4.39
CA LEU A 107 6.23 4.35 2.98
C LEU A 107 7.65 3.98 2.55
N GLU A 108 8.65 4.24 3.39
CA GLU A 108 10.04 3.84 3.13
C GLU A 108 10.16 2.33 2.99
N PHE A 109 9.52 1.57 3.89
CA PHE A 109 9.44 0.12 3.79
C PHE A 109 8.77 -0.33 2.49
N LEU A 110 7.67 0.31 2.07
CA LEU A 110 7.02 -0.04 0.80
C LEU A 110 7.97 0.17 -0.41
N GLN A 111 8.77 1.23 -0.43
CA GLN A 111 9.76 1.44 -1.49
C GLN A 111 10.79 0.33 -1.54
N GLU A 112 11.34 -0.06 -0.39
CA GLU A 112 12.30 -1.16 -0.29
C GLU A 112 11.69 -2.47 -0.78
N GLN A 113 10.44 -2.75 -0.38
CA GLN A 113 9.74 -3.96 -0.79
C GLN A 113 9.46 -4.02 -2.29
N VAL A 114 9.22 -2.88 -2.94
CA VAL A 114 8.79 -2.82 -4.34
C VAL A 114 9.98 -2.60 -5.28
N GLY A 115 11.06 -1.96 -4.81
CA GLY A 115 12.29 -1.74 -5.55
C GLY A 115 12.28 -0.51 -6.47
N VAL A 116 11.28 0.36 -6.34
CA VAL A 116 11.18 1.65 -7.07
C VAL A 116 10.75 2.76 -6.13
N PRO A 117 11.14 4.02 -6.39
CA PRO A 117 10.76 5.15 -5.57
C PRO A 117 9.24 5.40 -5.55
N ILE A 118 8.74 5.87 -4.41
CA ILE A 118 7.44 6.54 -4.29
C ILE A 118 7.69 8.02 -4.55
N GLY A 119 7.13 8.55 -5.65
CA GLY A 119 7.28 9.98 -5.96
C GLY A 119 6.22 10.84 -5.29
N VAL A 120 4.96 10.40 -5.30
CA VAL A 120 3.81 11.14 -4.76
C VAL A 120 2.98 10.27 -3.83
N VAL A 121 2.48 10.88 -2.75
CA VAL A 121 1.60 10.22 -1.78
C VAL A 121 0.34 11.06 -1.57
N GLY A 122 -0.83 10.48 -1.85
CA GLY A 122 -2.12 11.11 -1.59
C GLY A 122 -2.51 11.03 -0.11
N THR A 123 -2.81 12.17 0.49
CA THR A 123 -3.18 12.36 1.91
C THR A 123 -4.65 12.71 2.10
N GLY A 124 -5.46 12.62 1.03
CA GLY A 124 -6.91 12.82 1.09
C GLY A 124 -7.57 12.79 -0.29
N PRO A 125 -8.90 12.95 -0.36
CA PRO A 125 -9.68 12.92 -1.60
C PRO A 125 -9.57 14.19 -2.46
N GLY A 126 -9.11 15.30 -1.89
CA GLY A 126 -8.96 16.60 -2.54
C GLY A 126 -7.81 16.62 -3.56
N ARG A 127 -7.92 17.48 -4.57
CA ARG A 127 -6.93 17.57 -5.66
C ARG A 127 -5.54 18.02 -5.17
N ASP A 128 -5.51 18.83 -4.13
CA ASP A 128 -4.32 19.37 -3.49
C ASP A 128 -3.84 18.52 -2.29
N GLN A 129 -4.54 17.43 -1.96
CA GLN A 129 -4.23 16.59 -0.81
C GLN A 129 -3.23 15.49 -1.20
N TYR A 130 -2.00 15.92 -1.44
CA TYR A 130 -0.87 15.05 -1.70
C TYR A 130 0.43 15.69 -1.25
N VAL A 131 1.48 14.88 -1.11
CA VAL A 131 2.85 15.34 -0.90
C VAL A 131 3.79 14.75 -1.94
N HIS A 132 4.84 15.48 -2.27
CA HIS A 132 6.00 14.91 -2.97
C HIS A 132 6.89 14.19 -1.95
N PHE A 133 7.08 12.88 -2.13
CA PHE A 133 7.79 12.05 -1.15
C PHE A 133 9.29 11.94 -1.46
N ASN A 134 9.64 11.72 -2.74
CA ASN A 134 11.03 11.68 -3.21
C ASN A 134 11.42 12.86 -4.10
N ALA A 135 10.83 14.03 -3.90
CA ALA A 135 11.37 15.23 -4.52
C ALA A 135 12.82 15.45 -4.03
N GLN A 136 13.74 15.61 -4.99
CA GLN A 136 15.09 16.10 -4.74
C GLN A 136 15.07 17.47 -4.07
#